data_AF-A0A2H0C0H6-F1
#
_entry.id   AF-A0A2H0C0H6-F1
#
_cell.length_a   1.000
_cell.length_b   1.000
_cell.length_c   1.000
_cell.angle_alpha   90.00
_cell.angle_beta   90.00
_cell.angle_gamma   90.00
#
_symmetry.space_group_name_H-M   'P 1'
#
loop_
_entity.id
_entity.type
_entity.pdbx_description
1 polymer ?
#
loop_
_entity_poly.entity_id
_entity_poly.type
_entity_poly.pdbx_seq_one_letter_code
_entity_poly.pdbx_strand_id
1 'polypeptide(L)'
;KSIKGIIIKEFKPDKNIFKLLDSCYPGNLKTFIDTLNTLSESTEDIFIFIMLARHMRNILITKTGEKIPKLMSWQISKLLNQAKYWKLENLINFYQGLHRIDVNSKTNGTPFSVKKSLDILACYYLK
;
A
#
# COMPACT_ATOMS: atom_id res chain seq x y z
N LYS A 1 -42.51 -24.52 0.01
CA LYS A 1 -41.49 -25.49 -0.49
C LYS A 1 -40.14 -24.78 -0.51
N SER A 2 -39.24 -25.12 0.42
CA SER A 2 -37.89 -24.55 0.48
C SER A 2 -37.00 -25.23 -0.56
N ILE A 3 -36.35 -24.44 -1.41
CA ILE A 3 -35.46 -24.96 -2.46
C ILE A 3 -34.14 -25.37 -1.78
N LYS A 4 -34.02 -26.65 -1.43
CA LYS A 4 -32.75 -27.27 -1.00
C LYS A 4 -31.83 -27.35 -2.21
N GLY A 5 -30.67 -26.69 -2.15
CA GLY A 5 -29.58 -26.88 -3.13
C GLY A 5 -28.86 -25.62 -3.62
N ILE A 6 -29.20 -24.42 -3.12
CA ILE A 6 -28.48 -23.20 -3.53
C ILE A 6 -27.20 -23.07 -2.71
N ILE A 7 -26.05 -23.40 -3.33
CA ILE A 7 -24.73 -23.01 -2.83
C ILE A 7 -24.52 -21.55 -3.24
N ILE A 8 -24.71 -20.62 -2.31
CA ILE A 8 -24.37 -19.22 -2.53
C ILE A 8 -22.84 -19.13 -2.53
N LYS A 9 -22.24 -19.08 -3.72
CA LYS A 9 -20.82 -18.74 -3.88
C LYS A 9 -20.69 -17.23 -3.76
N GLU A 10 -20.36 -16.75 -2.56
CA GLU A 10 -19.96 -15.36 -2.37
C GLU A 10 -18.58 -15.17 -3.01
N PHE A 11 -18.54 -14.54 -4.18
CA PHE A 11 -17.30 -14.11 -4.82
C PHE A 11 -16.87 -12.80 -4.15
N LYS A 12 -16.11 -12.90 -3.05
CA LYS A 12 -15.46 -11.73 -2.45
C LYS A 12 -14.59 -11.09 -3.53
N PRO A 13 -14.72 -9.78 -3.80
CA PRO A 13 -13.99 -9.15 -4.88
C PRO A 13 -12.49 -9.36 -4.67
N ASP A 14 -11.80 -9.79 -5.72
CA ASP A 14 -10.34 -9.92 -5.76
C ASP A 14 -9.75 -8.71 -5.04
N LYS A 15 -9.05 -8.95 -3.92
CA LYS A 15 -8.46 -7.86 -3.15
C LYS A 15 -7.33 -7.29 -4.00
N ASN A 16 -7.68 -6.28 -4.78
CA ASN A 16 -6.83 -5.72 -5.80
C ASN A 16 -5.69 -4.93 -5.12
N ILE A 17 -4.46 -5.11 -5.59
CA ILE A 17 -3.29 -4.31 -5.19
C ILE A 17 -3.62 -2.80 -5.13
N PHE A 18 -4.43 -2.27 -6.04
CA PHE A 18 -4.83 -0.86 -6.04
C PHE A 18 -5.61 -0.45 -4.77
N LYS A 19 -6.41 -1.34 -4.17
CA LYS A 19 -7.10 -1.05 -2.90
C LYS A 19 -6.10 -0.89 -1.76
N LEU A 20 -5.05 -1.73 -1.74
CA LEU A 20 -3.97 -1.58 -0.76
C LEU A 20 -3.26 -0.23 -0.93
N LEU A 21 -2.89 0.09 -2.18
CA LEU A 21 -2.24 1.36 -2.51
C LEU A 21 -3.09 2.56 -2.08
N ASP A 22 -4.40 2.53 -2.34
CA ASP A 22 -5.34 3.58 -1.97
C ASP A 22 -5.51 3.71 -0.45
N SER A 23 -5.37 2.62 0.28
CA SER A 23 -5.50 2.61 1.74
C SER A 23 -4.29 3.15 2.50
N CYS A 24 -3.15 3.35 1.83
CA CYS A 24 -1.89 3.74 2.46
C CYS A 24 -1.82 5.26 2.78
N TYR A 25 -2.49 5.68 3.84
CA TYR A 25 -2.43 7.05 4.36
C TYR A 25 -2.72 7.13 5.89
N PRO A 26 -2.30 8.22 6.57
CA PRO A 26 -2.56 8.43 8.00
C PRO A 26 -4.04 8.36 8.38
N GLY A 27 -4.36 7.68 9.48
CA GLY A 27 -5.73 7.44 9.94
C GLY A 27 -6.46 6.28 9.27
N ASN A 28 -5.78 5.46 8.44
CA ASN A 28 -6.39 4.32 7.75
C ASN A 28 -5.65 2.97 7.96
N LEU A 29 -4.88 2.87 9.05
CA LEU A 29 -4.10 1.69 9.42
C LEU A 29 -4.89 0.38 9.34
N LYS A 30 -6.09 0.34 9.93
CA LYS A 30 -6.89 -0.91 9.99
C LYS A 30 -7.17 -1.45 8.60
N THR A 31 -7.67 -0.61 7.70
CA THR A 31 -7.97 -0.98 6.32
C THR A 31 -6.71 -1.42 5.57
N PHE A 32 -5.60 -0.72 5.78
CA PHE A 32 -4.32 -1.07 5.18
C PHE A 32 -3.85 -2.47 5.60
N ILE A 33 -3.83 -2.75 6.91
CA ILE A 33 -3.40 -4.05 7.46
C ILE A 33 -4.34 -5.19 7.02
N ASP A 34 -5.66 -4.98 7.09
CA ASP A 34 -6.65 -5.98 6.65
C ASP A 34 -6.52 -6.29 5.15
N THR A 35 -6.15 -5.30 4.34
CA THR A 35 -5.95 -5.47 2.90
C THR A 35 -4.60 -6.14 2.61
N LEU A 36 -3.54 -5.74 3.32
CA LEU A 36 -2.20 -6.32 3.18
C LEU A 36 -2.20 -7.80 3.53
N ASN A 37 -2.78 -8.16 4.68
CA ASN A 37 -2.83 -9.55 5.14
C ASN A 37 -3.46 -10.47 4.11
N THR A 38 -4.61 -10.08 3.55
CA THR A 38 -5.26 -10.93 2.56
C THR A 38 -4.61 -10.88 1.19
N LEU A 39 -3.99 -9.76 0.79
CA LEU A 39 -3.25 -9.74 -0.47
C LEU A 39 -2.04 -10.69 -0.41
N SER A 40 -1.36 -10.75 0.74
CA SER A 40 -0.25 -11.69 1.00
C SER A 40 -0.67 -13.16 1.00
N GLU A 41 -1.96 -13.51 1.02
CA GLU A 41 -2.43 -14.90 0.88
C GLU A 41 -2.26 -15.42 -0.56
N SER A 42 -2.29 -14.52 -1.55
CA SER A 42 -2.33 -14.87 -2.98
C SER A 42 -1.28 -14.15 -3.83
N THR A 43 -0.51 -13.24 -3.26
CA THR A 43 0.45 -12.40 -3.98
C THR A 43 1.74 -12.30 -3.18
N GLU A 44 2.86 -12.40 -3.88
CA GLU A 44 4.19 -12.35 -3.26
C GLU A 44 4.45 -11.01 -2.57
N ASP A 45 4.91 -11.06 -1.32
CA ASP A 45 5.18 -9.87 -0.49
C ASP A 45 6.13 -8.88 -1.16
N ILE A 46 7.12 -9.37 -1.90
CA ILE A 46 8.09 -8.54 -2.65
C ILE A 46 7.37 -7.75 -3.76
N PHE A 47 6.45 -8.38 -4.49
CA PHE A 47 5.67 -7.71 -5.51
C PHE A 47 4.78 -6.61 -4.91
N ILE A 48 4.08 -6.93 -3.81
CA ILE A 48 3.25 -5.98 -3.06
C ILE A 48 4.09 -4.77 -2.63
N PHE A 49 5.27 -5.03 -2.06
CA PHE A 49 6.21 -4.01 -1.62
C PHE A 49 6.69 -3.11 -2.76
N ILE A 50 7.10 -3.68 -3.89
CA ILE A 50 7.56 -2.91 -5.06
C ILE A 50 6.44 -2.00 -5.57
N MET A 51 5.22 -2.52 -5.66
CA MET A 51 4.05 -1.75 -6.08
C MET A 51 3.77 -0.59 -5.12
N LEU A 52 3.83 -0.85 -3.81
CA LEU A 52 3.65 0.17 -2.80
C LEU A 52 4.74 1.24 -2.83
N ALA A 53 6.02 0.85 -2.92
CA ALA A 53 7.13 1.78 -2.96
C ALA A 53 7.06 2.73 -4.17
N ARG A 54 6.72 2.20 -5.35
CA ARG A 54 6.48 2.99 -6.56
C ARG A 54 5.31 3.96 -6.38
N HIS A 55 4.22 3.50 -5.79
CA HIS A 55 3.05 4.33 -5.53
C HIS A 55 3.37 5.47 -4.57
N MET A 56 4.03 5.19 -3.44
CA MET A 56 4.41 6.22 -2.47
C MET A 56 5.40 7.24 -3.05
N ARG A 57 6.33 6.80 -3.92
CA ARG A 57 7.17 7.72 -4.70
C ARG A 57 6.33 8.66 -5.54
N ASN A 58 5.30 8.16 -6.23
CA ASN A 58 4.43 8.99 -7.06
C ASN A 58 3.61 9.98 -6.21
N ILE A 59 3.12 9.59 -5.04
CA ILE A 59 2.48 10.52 -4.09
C ILE A 59 3.46 11.61 -3.68
N LEU A 60 4.71 11.26 -3.34
CA LEU A 60 5.73 12.21 -2.92
C LEU A 60 6.05 13.24 -4.02
N ILE A 61 6.32 12.79 -5.25
CA ILE A 61 6.55 13.67 -6.41
C ILE A 61 5.36 14.60 -6.63
N THR A 62 4.15 14.06 -6.55
CA THR A 62 2.92 14.84 -6.73
C THR A 62 2.74 15.87 -5.61
N LYS A 63 3.10 15.52 -4.36
CA LYS A 63 3.01 16.40 -3.19
C LYS A 63 4.01 17.55 -3.24
N THR A 64 5.19 17.34 -3.84
CA THR A 64 6.21 18.39 -4.04
C THR A 64 5.93 19.29 -5.26
N GLY A 65 4.85 19.02 -6.00
CA GLY A 65 4.44 19.84 -7.16
C GLY A 65 5.16 19.46 -8.46
N GLU A 66 5.96 18.41 -8.45
CA GLU A 66 6.61 17.88 -9.65
C GLU A 66 5.63 17.07 -10.50
N LYS A 67 5.87 17.05 -11.83
CA LYS A 67 5.02 16.33 -12.78
C LYS A 67 5.58 14.93 -13.02
N ILE A 68 4.69 13.94 -12.96
CA ILE A 68 5.01 12.58 -13.40
C ILE A 68 4.63 12.47 -14.88
N PRO A 69 5.61 12.26 -15.79
CA PRO A 69 5.31 12.12 -17.21
C PRO A 69 4.45 10.88 -17.46
N LYS A 70 3.58 10.93 -18.47
CA LYS A 70 2.75 9.80 -18.96
C LYS A 70 1.61 9.35 -18.02
N LEU A 71 1.30 10.08 -16.93
CA LEU A 71 0.09 9.82 -16.14
C LEU A 71 -1.12 10.56 -16.71
N MET A 72 -2.28 9.88 -16.71
CA MET A 72 -3.56 10.51 -17.05
C MET A 72 -4.05 11.42 -15.92
N SER A 73 -4.84 12.45 -16.27
CA SER A 73 -5.33 13.45 -15.31
C SER A 73 -6.08 12.87 -14.10
N TRP A 74 -6.82 11.78 -14.30
CA TRP A 74 -7.53 11.11 -13.20
C TRP A 74 -6.57 10.40 -12.23
N GLN A 75 -5.45 9.85 -12.72
CA GLN A 75 -4.42 9.23 -11.88
C GLN A 75 -3.72 10.28 -11.03
N ILE A 76 -3.39 11.43 -11.64
CA ILE A 76 -2.81 12.58 -10.94
C ILE A 76 -3.78 13.08 -9.87
N SER A 77 -5.07 13.21 -10.20
CA SER A 77 -6.10 13.64 -9.25
C SER A 77 -6.21 12.69 -8.06
N LYS A 78 -6.12 11.37 -8.31
CA LYS A 78 -6.12 10.35 -7.26
C LYS A 78 -4.90 10.49 -6.33
N LEU A 79 -3.72 10.63 -6.91
CA LEU A 79 -2.47 10.85 -6.15
C LEU A 79 -2.52 12.14 -5.32
N LEU A 80 -2.98 13.24 -5.91
CA LEU A 80 -3.16 14.52 -5.21
C LEU A 80 -4.12 14.39 -4.03
N ASN A 81 -5.25 13.72 -4.22
CA ASN A 81 -6.22 13.50 -3.15
C ASN A 81 -5.63 12.68 -2.02
N GLN A 82 -4.88 11.62 -2.32
CA GLN A 82 -4.22 10.83 -1.29
C GLN A 82 -3.09 11.61 -0.60
N ALA A 83 -2.35 12.43 -1.34
CA ALA A 83 -1.27 13.26 -0.83
C ALA A 83 -1.75 14.32 0.19
N LYS A 84 -3.05 14.67 0.19
CA LYS A 84 -3.64 15.60 1.17
C LYS A 84 -3.62 15.05 2.60
N TYR A 85 -3.74 13.74 2.78
CA TYR A 85 -3.71 13.10 4.10
C TYR A 85 -2.32 13.11 4.75
N TRP A 86 -1.27 13.31 3.94
CA TRP A 86 0.10 13.27 4.41
C TRP A 86 0.65 14.66 4.74
N LYS A 87 1.22 14.78 5.94
CA LYS A 87 2.26 15.80 6.20
C LYS A 87 3.51 15.44 5.38
N LEU A 88 4.14 16.44 4.76
CA LEU A 88 5.27 16.22 3.85
C LEU A 88 6.43 15.47 4.55
N GLU A 89 6.80 15.90 5.76
CA GLU A 89 7.84 15.24 6.57
C GLU A 89 7.56 13.75 6.81
N ASN A 90 6.32 13.40 7.15
CA ASN A 90 5.93 12.02 7.42
C ASN A 90 5.92 11.17 6.14
N LEU A 91 5.54 11.77 5.00
CA LEU A 91 5.58 11.08 3.72
C LEU A 91 7.03 10.78 3.28
N ILE A 92 7.94 11.74 3.47
CA ILE A 92 9.37 11.55 3.22
C ILE A 92 9.91 10.44 4.13
N ASN A 93 9.62 10.50 5.43
CA ASN A 93 10.09 9.51 6.39
C ASN A 93 9.51 8.12 6.13
N PHE A 94 8.24 8.03 5.71
CA PHE A 94 7.63 6.77 5.29
C PHE A 94 8.35 6.18 4.06
N TYR A 95 8.61 7.01 3.05
CA TYR A 95 9.32 6.58 1.84
C TYR A 95 10.76 6.16 2.12
N GLN A 96 11.47 6.86 3.01
CA GLN A 96 12.78 6.44 3.50
C GLN A 96 12.70 5.12 4.27
N GLY A 97 11.64 4.91 5.04
CA GLY A 97 11.35 3.63 5.71
C GLY A 97 11.23 2.48 4.71
N LEU A 98 10.48 2.69 3.62
CA LEU A 98 10.38 1.71 2.52
C LEU A 98 11.75 1.43 1.88
N HIS A 99 12.56 2.46 1.64
CA HIS A 99 13.93 2.27 1.13
C HIS A 99 14.80 1.42 2.07
N ARG A 100 14.70 1.63 3.40
CA ARG A 100 15.42 0.80 4.38
C ARG A 100 14.96 -0.66 4.34
N ILE A 101 13.67 -0.93 4.15
CA ILE A 101 13.15 -2.29 3.98
C ILE A 101 13.78 -2.94 2.75
N ASP A 102 13.85 -2.24 1.61
CA ASP A 102 14.45 -2.77 0.38
C ASP A 102 15.91 -3.18 0.60
N VAL A 103 16.72 -2.27 1.18
CA VAL A 103 18.13 -2.52 1.47
C VAL A 103 18.27 -3.72 2.41
N ASN A 104 17.57 -3.71 3.54
CA ASN A 104 17.71 -4.75 4.56
C ASN A 104 17.24 -6.13 4.06
N SER A 105 16.25 -6.17 3.16
CA SER A 105 15.77 -7.42 2.57
C SER A 105 16.80 -8.07 1.64
N LYS A 106 17.67 -7.28 1.01
CA LYS A 106 18.71 -7.74 0.09
C LYS A 106 20.05 -8.02 0.76
N THR A 107 20.33 -7.35 1.87
CA THR A 107 21.59 -7.50 2.62
C THR A 107 21.47 -8.42 3.83
N ASN A 108 20.30 -9.05 4.02
CA ASN A 108 19.97 -9.85 5.18
C ASN A 108 20.16 -9.11 6.52
N GLY A 109 20.02 -7.78 6.50
CA GLY A 109 20.25 -6.88 7.64
C GLY A 109 19.10 -6.84 8.65
N THR A 110 18.12 -7.72 8.54
CA THR A 110 16.96 -7.80 9.43
C THR A 110 16.44 -9.23 9.53
N PRO A 111 15.97 -9.68 10.72
CA PRO A 111 15.33 -10.98 10.87
C PRO A 111 13.86 -10.99 10.39
N PHE A 112 13.32 -9.83 9.99
CA PHE A 112 11.92 -9.71 9.61
C PHE A 112 11.72 -9.95 8.11
N SER A 113 10.59 -10.59 7.75
CA SER A 113 10.13 -10.61 6.37
C SER A 113 9.79 -9.20 5.88
N VAL A 114 9.73 -9.02 4.55
CA VAL A 114 9.31 -7.76 3.92
C VAL A 114 7.93 -7.33 4.42
N LYS A 115 6.96 -8.25 4.46
CA LYS A 115 5.63 -7.98 5.00
C LYS A 115 5.65 -7.55 6.46
N LYS A 116 6.40 -8.25 7.32
CA LYS A 116 6.47 -7.88 8.74
C LYS A 116 7.10 -6.50 8.93
N SER A 117 8.12 -6.18 8.15
CA SER A 117 8.75 -4.86 8.16
C SER A 117 7.77 -3.77 7.70
N LEU A 118 6.94 -4.07 6.69
CA LEU A 118 5.89 -3.17 6.22
C LEU A 118 4.78 -2.98 7.27
N ASP A 119 4.35 -4.03 7.96
CA ASP A 119 3.37 -3.95 9.06
C ASP A 119 3.86 -2.98 10.15
N ILE A 120 5.14 -3.09 10.54
CA ILE A 120 5.75 -2.22 11.56
C ILE A 120 5.76 -0.77 11.09
N LEU A 121 6.21 -0.52 9.85
CA LEU A 121 6.26 0.82 9.27
C LEU A 121 4.85 1.44 9.20
N ALA A 122 3.87 0.65 8.75
CA ALA A 122 2.47 1.08 8.66
C ALA A 122 1.89 1.45 10.02
N CYS A 123 2.10 0.63 11.05
CA CYS A 123 1.64 0.89 12.42
C CYS A 123 2.15 2.23 12.98
N TYR A 124 3.35 2.65 12.58
CA TYR A 124 3.91 3.92 13.04
C TYR A 124 3.32 5.13 12.31
N TYR A 125 3.15 5.07 10.98
CA TYR A 125 2.78 6.23 10.16
C TYR A 125 1.31 6.31 9.76
N LEU A 126 0.58 5.20 9.74
CA LEU A 126 -0.80 5.14 9.27
C LEU A 126 -1.84 5.17 10.39
N LYS A 127 -1.41 5.17 11.65
CA LYS A 127 -2.29 5.24 12.83
C LYS A 127 -3.09 6.54 12.86
#